data_AF-A0A1I5BXH6-F1
#
_entry.id   AF-A0A1I5BXH6-F1
#
_cell.length_a   1.000
_cell.length_b   1.000
_cell.length_c   1.000
_cell.angle_alpha   90.00
_cell.angle_beta   90.00
_cell.angle_gamma   90.00
#
_symmetry.space_group_name_H-M   'P 1'
#
loop_
_entity.id
_entity.type
_entity.pdbx_description
1 polymer ?
#
loop_
_entity_poly.entity_id
_entity_poly.type
_entity_poly.pdbx_seq_one_letter_code
_entity_poly.pdbx_strand_id
1 'polypeptide(L)'
;MFKKIIFLMFIISSSNVFASELSISVSCYTDDDKPINIKYVTLYSEKDKAYLGYVKYEKSDNAIPIVFVKDDVILSETRPSIDTTVWHEIIKGEVNGTYTVLSQGTYYSGLIYKNKKGKRVDFVEIEDAYDEKIGDCVWKK
;
A
#
# COMPACT_ATOMS: atom_id res chain seq x y z
N MET A 1 -52.96 9.54 -15.25
CA MET A 1 -51.56 10.04 -15.25
C MET A 1 -50.72 9.56 -14.06
N PHE A 2 -51.29 9.37 -12.86
CA PHE A 2 -50.57 8.89 -11.65
C PHE A 2 -49.83 7.54 -11.80
N LYS A 3 -50.40 6.56 -12.53
CA LYS A 3 -49.79 5.22 -12.74
C LYS A 3 -48.45 5.24 -13.48
N LYS A 4 -48.23 6.20 -14.39
CA LYS A 4 -46.95 6.35 -15.11
C LYS A 4 -45.86 6.99 -14.26
N ILE A 5 -46.24 7.80 -13.26
CA ILE A 5 -45.30 8.47 -12.35
C ILE A 5 -44.73 7.47 -11.33
N ILE A 6 -45.54 6.53 -10.84
CA ILE A 6 -45.09 5.48 -9.91
C ILE A 6 -44.06 4.55 -10.56
N PHE A 7 -44.23 4.22 -11.85
CA PHE A 7 -43.28 3.37 -12.58
C PHE A 7 -41.92 4.05 -12.79
N LEU A 8 -41.89 5.37 -12.97
CA LEU A 8 -40.66 6.13 -13.13
C LEU A 8 -39.86 6.26 -11.83
N MET A 9 -40.54 6.27 -10.68
CA MET A 9 -39.91 6.38 -9.36
C MET A 9 -39.22 5.08 -8.91
N PHE A 10 -39.67 3.92 -9.41
CA PHE A 10 -39.08 2.62 -9.11
C PHE A 10 -37.76 2.34 -9.87
N ILE A 11 -37.56 3.01 -11.01
CA ILE A 11 -36.36 2.84 -11.87
C ILE A 11 -35.14 3.60 -11.30
N ILE A 12 -35.36 4.61 -10.44
CA ILE A 12 -34.28 5.45 -9.90
C ILE A 12 -33.66 4.84 -8.63
N SER A 13 -34.29 3.82 -8.01
CA SER A 13 -33.80 3.19 -6.77
C SER A 13 -32.86 1.98 -6.98
N SER A 14 -32.50 1.63 -8.22
CA SER A 14 -31.63 0.49 -8.51
C SER A 14 -30.28 0.89 -9.11
N SER A 15 -29.73 2.04 -8.71
CA SER A 15 -28.28 2.25 -8.85
C SER A 15 -27.59 1.35 -7.82
N ASN A 16 -27.31 0.10 -8.20
CA ASN A 16 -26.31 -0.71 -7.52
C ASN A 16 -25.00 0.07 -7.61
N VAL A 17 -24.65 0.77 -6.53
CA VAL A 17 -23.29 1.23 -6.32
C VAL A 17 -22.49 -0.05 -6.15
N PHE A 18 -21.85 -0.51 -7.22
CA PHE A 18 -20.74 -1.45 -7.08
C PHE A 18 -19.67 -0.68 -6.32
N ALA A 19 -19.67 -0.82 -4.99
CA ALA A 19 -18.51 -0.47 -4.20
C ALA A 19 -17.34 -1.25 -4.81
N SER A 20 -16.24 -0.56 -5.10
CA SER A 20 -15.03 -1.22 -5.56
C SER A 20 -14.61 -2.23 -4.50
N GLU A 21 -14.74 -3.52 -4.78
CA GLU A 21 -14.25 -4.62 -3.91
C GLU A 21 -12.72 -4.61 -3.79
N LEU A 22 -12.05 -3.77 -4.56
CA LEU A 22 -10.61 -3.57 -4.53
C LEU A 22 -10.31 -2.29 -3.76
N SER A 23 -9.61 -2.44 -2.63
CA SER A 23 -8.99 -1.35 -1.90
C SER A 23 -7.55 -1.16 -2.38
N ILE A 24 -7.14 0.08 -2.61
CA ILE A 24 -5.79 0.44 -3.04
C ILE A 24 -5.23 1.41 -2.00
N SER A 25 -4.02 1.13 -1.51
CA SER A 25 -3.27 2.02 -0.63
C SER A 25 -1.95 2.39 -1.29
N VAL A 26 -1.57 3.66 -1.17
CA VAL A 26 -0.32 4.21 -1.68
C VAL A 26 0.40 4.86 -0.52
N SER A 27 1.69 4.54 -0.36
CA SER A 27 2.56 5.18 0.60
C SER A 27 3.87 5.63 -0.03
N CYS A 28 4.32 6.83 0.33
CA CYS A 28 5.54 7.44 -0.21
C CYS A 28 6.63 7.45 0.86
N TYR A 29 7.76 6.80 0.61
CA TYR A 29 8.86 6.72 1.56
C TYR A 29 10.18 7.25 0.98
N THR A 30 11.08 7.70 1.87
CA THR A 30 12.46 8.10 1.53
C THR A 30 13.46 7.53 2.53
N ASP A 31 14.71 7.34 2.07
CA ASP A 31 15.85 6.99 2.92
C ASP A 31 16.52 8.30 3.41
N ASP A 32 16.56 8.49 4.72
CA ASP A 32 17.09 9.70 5.39
C ASP A 32 18.58 9.93 5.11
N ASP A 33 19.37 8.86 4.95
CA ASP A 33 20.83 8.96 4.77
C ASP A 33 21.19 9.29 3.32
N LYS A 34 20.48 8.66 2.37
CA LYS A 34 20.70 8.84 0.94
C LYS A 34 19.34 8.88 0.26
N PRO A 35 18.90 10.03 -0.29
CA PRO A 35 17.53 10.17 -0.79
C PRO A 35 17.26 9.18 -1.93
N ILE A 36 16.68 8.05 -1.54
CA ILE A 36 16.15 6.99 -2.38
C ILE A 36 14.67 7.00 -2.10
N ASN A 37 13.91 7.57 -3.02
CA ASN A 37 12.46 7.65 -2.91
C ASN A 37 11.83 6.36 -3.46
N ILE A 38 10.87 5.83 -2.72
CA ILE A 38 10.15 4.60 -3.06
C ILE A 38 8.65 4.81 -2.85
N LYS A 39 7.88 4.53 -3.90
CA LYS A 39 6.44 4.38 -3.82
C LYS A 39 6.12 2.93 -3.47
N TYR A 40 5.33 2.72 -2.43
CA TYR A 40 4.81 1.44 -2.02
C TYR A 40 3.31 1.41 -2.28
N VAL A 41 2.81 0.39 -2.98
CA VAL A 41 1.40 0.25 -3.32
C VAL A 41 0.91 -1.12 -2.97
N THR A 42 -0.21 -1.19 -2.25
CA THR A 42 -0.93 -2.44 -1.99
C THR A 42 -2.33 -2.38 -2.58
N LEU A 43 -2.81 -3.56 -2.96
CA LEU A 43 -4.17 -3.78 -3.38
C LEU A 43 -4.72 -4.97 -2.60
N TYR A 44 -5.92 -4.82 -2.04
CA TYR A 44 -6.62 -5.88 -1.34
C TYR A 44 -8.00 -6.09 -1.95
N SER A 45 -8.24 -7.31 -2.45
CA SER A 45 -9.57 -7.75 -2.88
C SER A 45 -10.33 -8.23 -1.65
N GLU A 46 -11.38 -7.51 -1.25
CA GLU A 46 -12.23 -7.90 -0.12
C GLU A 46 -12.99 -9.20 -0.41
N LYS A 47 -13.43 -9.36 -1.67
CA LYS A 47 -14.17 -10.54 -2.12
C LYS A 47 -13.34 -11.82 -2.04
N ASP A 48 -12.12 -11.75 -2.55
CA ASP A 48 -11.24 -12.93 -2.66
C ASP A 48 -10.28 -13.05 -1.47
N LYS A 49 -10.25 -12.03 -0.60
CA LYS A 49 -9.31 -11.90 0.52
C LYS A 49 -7.85 -12.03 0.07
N ALA A 50 -7.54 -11.41 -1.07
CA ALA A 50 -6.25 -11.55 -1.74
C ALA A 50 -5.45 -10.24 -1.67
N TYR A 51 -4.18 -10.37 -1.31
CA TYR A 51 -3.21 -9.26 -1.28
C TYR A 51 -2.33 -9.27 -2.52
N LEU A 52 -2.19 -8.09 -3.13
CA LEU A 52 -1.25 -7.80 -4.18
C LEU A 52 -0.48 -6.53 -3.83
N GLY A 53 0.72 -6.38 -4.34
CA GLY A 53 1.45 -5.14 -4.15
C GLY A 53 2.60 -4.98 -5.10
N TYR A 54 3.13 -3.77 -5.15
CA TYR A 54 4.39 -3.47 -5.80
C TYR A 54 5.09 -2.30 -5.11
N VAL A 55 6.39 -2.20 -5.37
CA VAL A 55 7.16 -0.98 -5.08
C VAL A 55 7.68 -0.38 -6.37
N LYS A 56 7.84 0.95 -6.41
CA LYS A 56 8.48 1.65 -7.53
C LYS A 56 9.44 2.71 -6.98
N TYR A 57 10.72 2.52 -7.26
CA TYR A 57 11.74 3.51 -6.96
C TYR A 57 11.58 4.71 -7.91
N GLU A 58 11.78 5.94 -7.42
CA GLU A 58 11.65 7.17 -8.22
C GLU A 58 12.44 7.11 -9.53
N LYS A 59 13.68 6.62 -9.46
CA LYS A 59 14.62 6.56 -10.60
C LYS A 59 14.49 5.28 -11.43
N SER A 60 13.50 4.43 -11.13
CA SER A 60 13.24 3.19 -11.86
C SER A 60 12.04 3.35 -12.78
N ASP A 61 12.19 2.93 -14.03
CA ASP A 61 11.08 2.87 -14.99
C ASP A 61 10.08 1.76 -14.64
N ASN A 62 10.55 0.72 -13.96
CA ASN A 62 9.78 -0.49 -13.67
C ASN A 62 9.37 -0.57 -12.19
N ALA A 63 8.13 -0.99 -11.96
CA ALA A 63 7.68 -1.45 -10.65
C ALA A 63 8.19 -2.87 -10.37
N ILE A 64 8.44 -3.17 -9.11
CA ILE A 64 8.87 -4.49 -8.64
C ILE A 64 7.69 -5.10 -7.88
N PRO A 65 7.15 -6.25 -8.32
CA PRO A 65 6.05 -6.90 -7.63
C PRO A 65 6.52 -7.40 -6.25
N ILE A 66 5.62 -7.31 -5.28
CA ILE A 66 5.82 -7.85 -3.94
C ILE A 66 4.69 -8.81 -3.59
N VAL A 67 5.01 -9.87 -2.86
CA VAL A 67 4.07 -10.92 -2.46
C VAL A 67 3.90 -10.89 -0.95
N PHE A 68 2.65 -10.85 -0.49
CA PHE A 68 2.32 -10.88 0.92
C PHE A 68 2.81 -12.18 1.56
N VAL A 69 3.46 -12.07 2.72
CA VAL A 69 3.96 -13.22 3.47
C VAL A 69 3.11 -13.43 4.72
N LYS A 70 3.00 -12.38 5.54
CA LYS A 70 2.27 -12.41 6.81
C LYS A 70 2.07 -11.02 7.38
N ASP A 71 1.11 -10.92 8.26
CA ASP A 71 1.04 -9.88 9.29
C ASP A 71 1.60 -10.45 10.61
N ASP A 72 2.22 -9.59 11.40
CA ASP A 72 2.81 -9.90 12.70
C ASP A 72 2.73 -8.69 13.62
N VAL A 73 2.89 -8.88 14.93
CA VAL A 73 2.82 -7.79 15.92
C VAL A 73 4.06 -7.80 16.79
N ILE A 74 4.80 -6.69 16.78
CA ILE A 74 5.90 -6.46 17.71
C ILE A 74 5.31 -5.92 19.01
N LEU A 75 5.33 -6.76 20.05
CA LEU A 75 4.92 -6.40 21.39
C LEU A 75 6.07 -5.77 22.18
N SER A 76 5.76 -4.77 23.01
CA SER A 76 6.70 -4.17 23.95
C SER A 76 6.02 -3.98 25.30
N GLU A 77 6.72 -4.27 26.39
CA GLU A 77 6.22 -4.03 27.74
C GLU A 77 6.12 -2.54 28.09
N THR A 78 6.86 -1.68 27.37
CA THR A 78 7.03 -0.26 27.70
C THR A 78 6.58 0.69 26.59
N ARG A 79 6.24 0.16 25.41
CA ARG A 79 5.82 0.94 24.23
C ARG A 79 4.56 0.35 23.62
N PRO A 80 3.77 1.14 22.87
CA PRO A 80 2.66 0.61 22.10
C PRO A 80 3.11 -0.51 21.15
N SER A 81 2.20 -1.46 20.89
CA SER A 81 2.43 -2.51 19.90
C SER A 81 2.60 -1.92 18.51
N ILE A 82 3.49 -2.52 17.72
CA ILE A 82 3.71 -2.15 16.32
C ILE A 82 3.22 -3.30 15.46
N ASP A 83 2.22 -3.02 14.64
CA ASP A 83 1.77 -3.96 13.61
C ASP A 83 2.80 -3.96 12.47
N THR A 84 3.05 -5.14 11.92
CA THR A 84 4.01 -5.31 10.85
C THR A 84 3.44 -6.16 9.73
N THR A 85 3.63 -5.72 8.49
CA THR A 85 3.28 -6.51 7.32
C THR A 85 4.55 -6.85 6.55
N VAL A 86 4.74 -8.13 6.27
CA VAL A 86 5.93 -8.66 5.60
C VAL A 86 5.61 -9.02 4.15
N TRP A 87 6.44 -8.53 3.24
CA TRP A 87 6.35 -8.82 1.81
C TRP A 87 7.68 -9.32 1.26
N HIS A 88 7.61 -10.22 0.29
CA HIS A 88 8.78 -10.63 -0.51
C HIS A 88 8.84 -9.86 -1.82
N GLU A 89 10.00 -9.28 -2.09
CA GLU A 89 10.35 -8.70 -3.39
C GLU A 89 10.63 -9.80 -4.40
N ILE A 90 9.91 -9.80 -5.53
CA ILE A 90 10.08 -10.80 -6.58
C ILE A 90 10.75 -10.18 -7.80
N ILE A 91 11.93 -10.70 -8.18
CA ILE A 91 12.64 -10.31 -9.39
C ILE A 91 12.88 -11.56 -10.22
N LYS A 92 12.38 -11.56 -11.47
CA LYS A 92 12.51 -12.71 -12.40
C LYS A 92 12.01 -14.03 -11.80
N GLY A 93 10.97 -13.98 -10.97
CA GLY A 93 10.36 -15.16 -10.34
C GLY A 93 11.04 -15.63 -9.05
N GLU A 94 12.11 -14.96 -8.60
CA GLU A 94 12.82 -15.32 -7.37
C GLU A 94 12.65 -14.27 -6.27
N VAL A 95 12.65 -14.71 -5.01
CA VAL A 95 12.70 -13.82 -3.86
C VAL A 95 14.07 -13.14 -3.81
N ASN A 96 14.08 -11.81 -3.95
CA ASN A 96 15.32 -11.02 -4.00
C ASN A 96 15.55 -10.16 -2.74
N GLY A 97 14.48 -9.92 -1.98
CA GLY A 97 14.52 -9.17 -0.73
C GLY A 97 13.19 -9.25 0.02
N THR A 98 13.16 -8.62 1.18
CA THR A 98 11.99 -8.57 2.06
C THR A 98 11.72 -7.11 2.41
N TYR A 99 10.47 -6.70 2.28
CA TYR A 99 9.96 -5.46 2.85
C TYR A 99 9.20 -5.77 4.13
N THR A 100 9.41 -4.97 5.17
CA THR A 100 8.66 -5.00 6.42
C THR A 100 8.09 -3.61 6.65
N VAL A 101 6.78 -3.47 6.48
CA VAL A 101 6.05 -2.24 6.77
C VAL A 101 5.76 -2.22 8.26
N LEU A 102 5.98 -1.09 8.90
CA LEU A 102 5.67 -0.84 10.30
C LEU A 102 4.45 0.09 10.37
N SER A 103 3.45 -0.26 11.16
CA SER A 103 2.30 0.59 11.43
C SER A 103 1.99 0.63 12.92
N GLN A 104 1.62 1.80 13.43
CA GLN A 104 1.12 1.99 14.79
C GLN A 104 -0.21 2.74 14.73
N GLY A 105 -1.30 2.04 15.02
CA GLY A 105 -2.65 2.59 14.85
C GLY A 105 -2.92 2.92 13.39
N THR A 106 -3.28 4.18 13.11
CA THR A 106 -3.57 4.65 11.73
C THR A 106 -2.35 5.23 11.00
N TYR A 107 -1.16 5.25 11.62
CA TYR A 107 0.04 5.83 11.02
C TYR A 107 1.02 4.74 10.58
N TYR A 108 1.53 4.84 9.35
CA TYR A 108 2.66 4.02 8.91
C TYR A 108 3.93 4.60 9.51
N SER A 109 4.57 3.83 10.37
CA SER A 109 5.76 4.27 11.11
C SER A 109 7.05 4.16 10.28
N GLY A 110 7.03 3.41 9.18
CA GLY A 110 8.19 3.25 8.29
C GLY A 110 8.15 1.99 7.45
N LEU A 111 9.11 1.87 6.55
CA LEU A 111 9.30 0.72 5.67
C LEU A 111 10.75 0.27 5.76
N ILE A 112 10.98 -1.00 6.07
CA ILE A 112 12.32 -1.59 6.13
C ILE A 112 12.49 -2.50 4.92
N TYR A 113 13.56 -2.30 4.16
CA TYR A 113 13.99 -3.25 3.13
C TYR A 113 15.24 -4.00 3.58
N LYS A 114 15.26 -5.31 3.32
CA LYS A 114 16.45 -6.16 3.45
C LYS A 114 16.63 -7.01 2.21
N ASN A 115 17.75 -6.84 1.50
CA ASN A 115 18.04 -7.69 0.34
C ASN A 115 18.55 -9.08 0.74
N LYS A 116 18.60 -10.00 -0.23
CA LYS A 116 19.13 -11.37 -0.02
C LYS A 116 20.57 -11.46 0.50
N LYS A 117 21.37 -10.40 0.34
CA LYS A 117 22.75 -10.30 0.85
C LYS A 117 22.81 -9.73 2.27
N GLY A 118 21.65 -9.41 2.87
CA GLY A 118 21.53 -8.87 4.21
C GLY A 118 21.69 -7.35 4.32
N LYS A 119 21.90 -6.62 3.21
CA LYS A 119 21.93 -5.16 3.22
C LYS A 119 20.55 -4.64 3.58
N ARG A 120 20.49 -3.76 4.57
CA ARG A 120 19.28 -3.13 5.08
C ARG A 120 19.22 -1.66 4.65
N VAL A 121 18.02 -1.18 4.37
CA VAL A 121 17.69 0.24 4.16
C VAL A 121 16.39 0.50 4.91
N ASP A 122 16.39 1.56 5.72
CA ASP A 122 15.23 1.96 6.51
C ASP A 122 14.68 3.24 5.87
N PHE A 123 13.40 3.21 5.53
CA PHE A 123 12.72 4.33 4.91
C PHE A 123 11.67 4.91 5.86
N VAL A 124 11.53 6.23 5.82
CA VAL A 124 10.52 7.00 6.54
C VAL A 124 9.46 7.52 5.58
N GLU A 125 8.22 7.61 6.04
CA GLU A 125 7.12 8.13 5.23
C GLU A 125 7.29 9.65 5.03
N ILE A 126 6.98 10.14 3.82
CA ILE A 126 7.05 11.57 3.48
C ILE A 126 5.71 12.07 2.96
N GLU A 127 4.97 12.74 3.83
CA GLU A 127 3.63 13.28 3.52
C GLU A 127 3.65 14.30 2.38
N ASP A 128 4.71 15.10 2.27
CA ASP A 128 4.87 16.13 1.25
C ASP A 128 5.03 15.61 -0.19
N ALA A 129 5.18 14.29 -0.35
CA ALA A 129 5.31 13.63 -1.66
C ALA A 129 3.99 13.10 -2.22
N TYR A 130 2.89 13.10 -1.46
CA TYR A 130 1.60 12.67 -2.00
C TYR A 130 1.05 13.66 -3.04
N ASP A 131 0.36 13.15 -4.06
CA ASP A 131 -0.52 13.97 -4.88
C ASP A 131 -1.77 14.40 -4.09
N GLU A 132 -2.56 15.34 -4.62
CA GLU A 132 -3.74 15.89 -3.92
C GLU A 132 -4.77 14.83 -3.49
N LYS A 133 -4.77 13.66 -4.15
CA LYS A 133 -5.70 12.57 -3.91
C LYS A 133 -5.11 11.43 -3.08
N ILE A 134 -3.83 11.50 -2.69
CA ILE A 134 -3.10 10.44 -1.99
C ILE A 134 -3.14 9.12 -2.80
N GLY A 135 -3.18 9.25 -4.14
CA GLY A 135 -3.21 8.15 -5.10
C GLY A 135 -1.88 7.94 -5.82
N ASP A 136 -0.93 8.86 -5.70
CA ASP A 136 0.41 8.71 -6.26
C ASP A 136 1.47 9.48 -5.45
N CYS A 137 2.75 9.19 -5.73
CA CYS A 137 3.89 9.93 -5.21
C CYS A 137 4.47 10.86 -6.29
N VAL A 138 4.48 12.16 -6.00
CA VAL A 138 5.05 13.24 -6.81
C VAL A 138 6.32 13.75 -6.14
N TRP A 139 7.46 13.27 -6.62
CA TRP A 139 8.77 13.62 -6.09
C TRP A 139 9.17 15.05 -6.53
N LYS A 140 9.42 15.93 -5.55
CA LYS A 140 9.95 17.28 -5.81
C LYS A 140 11.45 17.16 -6.14
N LYS A 141 11.86 17.72 -7.27
CA LYS A 141 13.25 17.76 -7.73
C LYS A 141 14.00 18.96 -7.18
#